data_AF-A0A845GEG6-F1
#
_entry.id   AF-A0A845GEG6-F1
#
_cell.length_a   1.000
_cell.length_b   1.000
_cell.length_c   1.000
_cell.angle_alpha   90.00
_cell.angle_beta   90.00
_cell.angle_gamma   90.00
#
_symmetry.space_group_name_H-M   'P 1'
#
loop_
_entity.id
_entity.type
_entity.pdbx_description
1 polymer ?
#
loop_
_entity_poly.entity_id
_entity_poly.type
_entity_poly.pdbx_seq_one_letter_code
_entity_poly.pdbx_strand_id
1 'polypeptide(L)'
;MERWLDHGVTPAALLPERIEDALTYLTHALGHDCYERWTIARLKQIFPSLADAKKSKPKIFQLLLDHDEVIQWWAHGRLHTALAADAPQPQTVLAGLLHTHRRRFKIGALTPTVDNQVDEASRWLSLIESRRTDVLLTWLARPGRFVNKDAASNTIDATNDAQALILFLRERASRSPHTLRAYAADLRRLINWARDRGTGPLSDLPRNDLLAYREMLALPRVTTGASGEQKIQRTSDSTQARALAVMASVYQYWFDTGYLVANPASGLVATNASRNTFSPSRFLPPTILAACDQWMVDTNQAQDIAVLRRRAIWTAYRYSGVRLAELAWDALRNLPRVEVDGSGGWTLYVHGKGDKIRAVPLPLSAVAPIRSYRLARGLNPDPSSYEVLPLIHGFKGGALQAGGLYDEIKLIFKSIAERLKATDPGRTALLEAASPHWLRHAYAKALVVDHRVPLPVAQSLLGHASIQTTAAYAKTDLTQLREFVDLSFKQDVPP
;
A
#
# COMPACT_ATOMS: atom_id res chain seq x y z
N MET A 1 31.38 16.28 11.61
CA MET A 1 30.02 15.93 11.14
C MET A 1 29.77 14.49 11.53
N GLU A 2 28.63 14.15 12.14
CA GLU A 2 28.30 12.74 12.38
C GLU A 2 28.37 11.97 11.04
N ARG A 3 28.94 10.76 11.03
CA ARG A 3 29.07 9.98 9.79
C ARG A 3 27.72 9.35 9.46
N TRP A 4 27.04 9.92 8.47
CA TRP A 4 25.78 9.41 7.94
C TRP A 4 26.05 8.36 6.86
N LEU A 5 25.31 7.27 6.93
CA LEU A 5 25.28 6.18 5.96
C LEU A 5 23.95 6.20 5.20
N ASP A 6 24.03 6.11 3.88
CA ASP A 6 22.88 5.85 3.00
C ASP A 6 22.61 4.34 2.92
N HIS A 7 21.55 3.88 3.58
CA HIS A 7 21.08 2.50 3.47
C HIS A 7 20.13 2.27 2.27
N GLY A 8 19.92 3.28 1.43
CA GLY A 8 19.18 3.17 0.18
C GLY A 8 19.99 2.53 -0.95
N VAL A 9 21.29 2.35 -0.78
CA VAL A 9 22.20 1.69 -1.71
C VAL A 9 22.81 0.43 -1.06
N THR A 10 23.17 -0.57 -1.86
CA THR A 10 23.76 -1.82 -1.37
C THR A 10 25.12 -2.05 -2.05
N PRO A 11 26.23 -2.12 -1.28
CA PRO A 11 26.32 -1.93 0.17
C PRO A 11 26.02 -0.48 0.58
N ALA A 12 25.69 -0.26 1.85
CA ALA A 12 25.41 1.07 2.38
C ALA A 12 26.64 1.98 2.20
N ALA A 13 26.42 3.21 1.73
CA ALA A 13 27.49 4.15 1.38
C ALA A 13 27.60 5.30 2.39
N LEU A 14 28.82 5.75 2.68
CA LEU A 14 29.05 6.97 3.46
C LEU A 14 28.68 8.20 2.65
N LEU A 15 28.05 9.18 3.29
CA LEU A 15 27.82 10.48 2.68
C LEU A 15 29.14 11.26 2.57
N PRO A 16 29.29 12.11 1.53
CA PRO A 16 30.43 13.02 1.40
C PRO A 16 30.61 13.91 2.64
N GLU A 17 31.86 14.23 2.99
CA GLU A 17 32.17 15.05 4.17
C GLU A 17 31.91 16.55 3.94
N ARG A 18 32.03 17.03 2.70
CA ARG A 18 31.73 18.42 2.33
C ARG A 18 30.22 18.60 2.19
N ILE A 19 29.69 19.68 2.79
CA ILE A 19 28.25 19.96 2.84
C ILE A 19 27.63 20.06 1.44
N GLU A 20 28.29 20.75 0.52
CA GLU A 20 27.81 20.90 -0.87
C GLU A 20 27.78 19.56 -1.61
N ASP A 21 28.80 18.72 -1.40
CA ASP A 21 28.87 17.40 -2.03
C ASP A 21 27.79 16.46 -1.43
N ALA A 22 27.53 16.59 -0.12
CA ALA A 22 26.46 15.86 0.55
C ALA A 22 25.07 16.30 0.05
N LEU A 23 24.82 17.61 -0.12
CA LEU A 23 23.58 18.13 -0.68
C LEU A 23 23.39 17.75 -2.15
N THR A 24 24.48 17.73 -2.92
CA THR A 24 24.49 17.20 -4.30
C THR A 24 24.16 15.71 -4.30
N TYR A 25 24.82 14.93 -3.44
CA TYR A 25 24.52 13.50 -3.26
C TYR A 25 23.04 13.28 -2.89
N LEU A 26 22.50 14.07 -1.95
CA LEU A 26 21.10 14.01 -1.56
C LEU A 26 20.17 14.37 -2.73
N THR A 27 20.51 15.36 -3.55
CA THR A 27 19.73 15.74 -4.74
C THR A 27 19.60 14.58 -5.72
N HIS A 28 20.70 13.86 -5.98
CA HIS A 28 20.68 12.65 -6.81
C HIS A 28 19.94 11.50 -6.12
N ALA A 29 20.25 11.25 -4.85
CA ALA A 29 19.69 10.15 -4.06
C ALA A 29 18.17 10.28 -3.87
N LEU A 30 17.66 11.50 -3.72
CA LEU A 30 16.25 11.82 -3.50
C LEU A 30 15.52 12.26 -4.78
N GLY A 31 16.23 12.45 -5.90
CA GLY A 31 15.64 12.80 -7.19
C GLY A 31 14.99 14.19 -7.27
N HIS A 32 15.38 15.12 -6.40
CA HIS A 32 14.87 16.49 -6.38
C HIS A 32 15.88 17.49 -5.83
N ASP A 33 15.76 18.75 -6.26
CA ASP A 33 16.60 19.86 -5.80
C ASP A 33 16.55 19.94 -4.26
N CYS A 34 17.66 19.63 -3.58
CA CYS A 34 17.75 19.70 -2.13
C CYS A 34 18.22 21.08 -1.68
N TYR A 35 19.24 21.60 -2.36
CA TYR A 35 19.77 22.94 -2.18
C TYR A 35 20.51 23.32 -3.46
N GLU A 36 20.06 24.37 -4.14
CA GLU A 36 20.66 24.84 -5.39
C GLU A 36 20.79 26.36 -5.33
N ARG A 37 21.97 26.84 -5.71
CA ARG A 37 22.28 28.25 -5.86
C ARG A 37 22.11 28.66 -7.32
N TRP A 38 21.16 29.55 -7.57
CA TRP A 38 20.82 30.03 -8.90
C TRP A 38 21.42 31.40 -9.17
N THR A 39 22.04 31.53 -10.33
CA THR A 39 22.54 32.78 -10.93
C THR A 39 22.15 32.80 -12.41
N ILE A 40 22.26 33.95 -13.09
CA ILE A 40 22.02 34.01 -14.55
C ILE A 40 22.97 33.06 -15.30
N ALA A 41 24.22 32.94 -14.86
CA ALA A 41 25.18 32.00 -15.44
C ALA A 41 24.71 30.54 -15.28
N ARG A 42 24.20 30.17 -14.10
CA ARG A 42 23.66 28.83 -13.84
C ARG A 42 22.42 28.52 -14.69
N LEU A 43 21.52 29.49 -14.87
CA LEU A 43 20.37 29.33 -15.77
C LEU A 43 20.80 29.03 -17.22
N LYS A 44 21.82 29.74 -17.73
CA LYS A 44 22.36 29.52 -19.08
C LYS A 44 23.08 28.19 -19.25
N GLN A 45 23.59 27.60 -18.17
CA GLN A 45 24.20 26.26 -18.20
C GLN A 45 23.16 25.14 -18.27
N ILE A 46 22.01 25.32 -17.59
CA ILE A 46 20.99 24.27 -17.45
C ILE A 46 19.97 24.33 -18.58
N PHE A 47 19.54 25.52 -18.98
CA PHE A 47 18.48 25.70 -19.96
C PHE A 47 19.03 26.12 -21.33
N PRO A 48 18.48 25.58 -22.44
CA PRO A 48 18.89 25.96 -23.79
C PRO A 48 18.72 27.45 -24.09
N SER A 49 17.74 28.10 -23.45
CA SER A 49 17.47 29.52 -23.58
C SER A 49 16.95 30.14 -22.28
N LEU A 50 17.07 31.47 -22.15
CA LEU A 50 16.45 32.22 -21.04
C LEU A 50 14.92 32.18 -21.08
N ALA A 51 14.31 31.99 -22.25
CA ALA A 51 12.87 31.80 -22.38
C ALA A 51 12.42 30.46 -21.77
N ASP A 52 13.18 29.38 -22.02
CA ASP A 52 12.92 28.07 -21.42
C ASP A 52 13.13 28.11 -19.91
N ALA A 53 14.19 28.78 -19.44
CA ALA A 53 14.42 29.03 -18.02
C ALA A 53 13.23 29.74 -17.35
N LYS A 54 12.71 30.80 -17.97
CA LYS A 54 11.52 31.54 -17.49
C LYS A 54 10.28 30.65 -17.45
N LYS A 55 10.09 29.79 -18.45
CA LYS A 55 8.96 28.85 -18.51
C LYS A 55 9.05 27.78 -17.42
N SER A 56 10.24 27.22 -17.18
CA SER A 56 10.47 26.13 -16.24
C SER A 56 10.57 26.60 -14.78
N LYS A 57 11.20 27.74 -14.52
CA LYS A 57 11.45 28.28 -13.16
C LYS A 57 11.10 29.78 -13.09
N PRO A 58 9.81 30.15 -13.27
CA PRO A 58 9.40 31.55 -13.41
C PRO A 58 9.76 32.43 -12.21
N LYS A 59 9.60 31.90 -10.99
CA LYS A 59 9.92 32.63 -9.75
C LYS A 59 11.43 32.91 -9.60
N ILE A 60 12.27 31.94 -9.96
CA ILE A 60 13.73 32.11 -9.91
C ILE A 60 14.15 33.15 -10.93
N PHE A 61 13.63 33.02 -12.17
CA PHE A 61 13.93 33.97 -13.24
C PHE A 61 13.54 35.39 -12.85
N GLN A 62 12.35 35.58 -12.25
CA GLN A 62 11.87 36.88 -11.80
C GLN A 62 12.77 37.49 -10.72
N LEU A 63 13.18 36.71 -9.72
CA LEU A 63 14.07 37.21 -8.66
C LEU A 63 15.48 37.54 -9.19
N LEU A 64 15.97 36.80 -10.18
CA LEU A 64 17.28 37.06 -10.81
C LEU A 64 17.30 38.27 -11.76
N LEU A 65 16.18 38.95 -11.99
CA LEU A 65 16.18 40.21 -12.74
C LEU A 65 16.78 41.35 -11.91
N ASP A 66 16.53 41.35 -10.60
CA ASP A 66 16.90 42.44 -9.68
C ASP A 66 18.00 42.03 -8.69
N HIS A 67 18.40 40.76 -8.69
CA HIS A 67 19.36 40.19 -7.74
C HIS A 67 20.33 39.21 -8.40
N ASP A 68 21.58 39.18 -7.90
CA ASP A 68 22.63 38.33 -8.48
C ASP A 68 22.48 36.84 -8.13
N GLU A 69 21.84 36.55 -6.99
CA GLU A 69 21.80 35.21 -6.42
C GLU A 69 20.47 34.88 -5.74
N VAL A 70 19.92 33.73 -6.11
CA VAL A 70 18.68 33.17 -5.56
C VAL A 70 18.95 31.75 -5.09
N ILE A 71 18.45 31.39 -3.91
CA ILE A 71 18.62 30.05 -3.37
C ILE A 71 17.29 29.33 -3.40
N GLN A 72 17.34 28.08 -3.88
CA GLN A 72 16.23 27.15 -3.88
C GLN A 72 16.59 25.96 -3.00
N TRP A 73 15.72 25.59 -2.06
CA TRP A 73 16.00 24.49 -1.14
C TRP A 73 14.74 23.71 -0.78
N TRP A 74 14.90 22.44 -0.41
CA TRP A 74 13.79 21.61 0.05
C TRP A 74 13.62 21.69 1.56
N ALA A 75 12.44 22.07 2.01
CA ALA A 75 12.08 22.07 3.43
C ALA A 75 10.59 21.82 3.62
N HIS A 76 10.20 21.18 4.74
CA HIS A 76 8.80 20.92 5.10
C HIS A 76 7.98 20.22 3.99
N GLY A 77 8.65 19.41 3.17
CA GLY A 77 8.04 18.78 2.02
C GLY A 77 7.53 19.81 1.00
N ARG A 78 8.33 20.81 0.64
CA ARG A 78 8.11 21.61 -0.57
C ARG A 78 9.43 22.27 -0.96
N LEU A 79 9.52 22.66 -2.22
CA LEU A 79 10.64 23.43 -2.73
C LEU A 79 10.40 24.92 -2.45
N HIS A 80 11.30 25.50 -1.66
CA HIS A 80 11.31 26.90 -1.29
C HIS A 80 12.25 27.69 -2.21
N THR A 81 11.98 28.98 -2.38
CA THR A 81 12.81 29.87 -3.19
C THR A 81 12.79 31.25 -2.57
N ALA A 82 13.97 31.78 -2.28
CA ALA A 82 14.18 33.10 -1.69
C ALA A 82 15.54 33.67 -2.15
N LEU A 83 15.79 34.94 -1.84
CA LEU A 83 17.10 35.56 -2.03
C LEU A 83 18.14 34.88 -1.13
N ALA A 84 19.41 34.93 -1.52
CA ALA A 84 20.49 34.29 -0.76
C ALA A 84 20.56 34.77 0.70
N ALA A 85 20.24 36.05 0.96
CA ALA A 85 20.22 36.62 2.31
C ALA A 85 19.13 36.04 3.22
N ASP A 86 17.99 35.64 2.65
CA ASP A 86 16.82 35.14 3.39
C ASP A 86 16.78 33.62 3.47
N ALA A 87 17.61 32.94 2.69
CA ALA A 87 17.65 31.49 2.60
C ALA A 87 18.43 30.89 3.79
N PRO A 88 18.01 29.71 4.28
CA PRO A 88 18.76 29.01 5.31
C PRO A 88 20.14 28.60 4.80
N GLN A 89 21.10 28.54 5.73
CA GLN A 89 22.44 28.04 5.46
C GLN A 89 22.39 26.57 4.99
N PRO A 90 23.27 26.14 4.06
CA PRO A 90 23.25 24.78 3.49
C PRO A 90 23.27 23.67 4.56
N GLN A 91 24.05 23.87 5.62
CA GLN A 91 24.13 22.96 6.78
C GLN A 91 22.79 22.74 7.49
N THR A 92 21.97 23.78 7.61
CA THR A 92 20.65 23.70 8.24
C THR A 92 19.70 22.87 7.39
N VAL A 93 19.77 23.04 6.07
CA VAL A 93 18.96 22.26 5.11
C VAL A 93 19.39 20.79 5.12
N LEU A 94 20.69 20.52 5.06
CA LEU A 94 21.24 19.17 5.10
C LEU A 94 20.83 18.43 6.39
N ALA A 95 20.98 19.06 7.55
CA ALA A 95 20.56 18.47 8.82
C ALA A 95 19.05 18.18 8.85
N GLY A 96 18.23 19.12 8.36
CA GLY A 96 16.78 18.94 8.24
C GLY A 96 16.39 17.76 7.34
N LEU A 97 17.07 17.61 6.19
CA LEU A 97 16.84 16.52 5.24
C LEU A 97 17.24 15.15 5.83
N LEU A 98 18.43 15.05 6.43
CA LEU A 98 18.91 13.82 7.07
C LEU A 98 17.99 13.38 8.20
N HIS A 99 17.52 14.32 9.01
CA HIS A 99 16.53 14.04 10.06
C HIS A 99 15.19 13.57 9.48
N THR A 100 14.70 14.23 8.44
CA THR A 100 13.46 13.87 7.73
C THR A 100 13.54 12.46 7.16
N HIS A 101 14.70 12.10 6.60
CA HIS A 101 14.95 10.83 5.94
C HIS A 101 15.71 9.82 6.82
N ARG A 102 15.60 9.93 8.16
CA ARG A 102 16.31 9.07 9.15
C ARG A 102 16.08 7.55 9.03
N ARG A 103 15.11 7.12 8.22
CA ARG A 103 14.90 5.70 7.89
C ARG A 103 15.90 5.20 6.85
N ARG A 104 16.28 6.07 5.92
CA ARG A 104 17.26 5.80 4.85
C ARG A 104 18.66 6.18 5.31
N PHE A 105 18.82 7.42 5.79
CA PHE A 105 20.10 7.91 6.29
C PHE A 105 20.18 7.64 7.78
N LYS A 106 21.24 6.98 8.24
CA LYS A 106 21.45 6.70 9.65
C LYS A 106 22.87 7.07 10.06
N ILE A 107 23.02 7.50 11.31
CA ILE A 107 24.34 7.67 11.91
C ILE A 107 24.89 6.28 12.21
N GLY A 108 26.10 5.98 11.76
CA GLY A 108 26.73 4.68 12.03
C GLY A 108 28.11 4.52 11.41
N ALA A 109 28.73 3.38 11.71
CA ALA A 109 29.94 2.88 11.07
C ALA A 109 29.60 1.56 10.35
N LEU A 110 30.40 1.20 9.34
CA LEU A 110 30.27 -0.10 8.66
C LEU A 110 30.65 -1.21 9.65
N THR A 111 29.68 -1.99 10.11
CA THR A 111 29.92 -3.10 11.06
C THR A 111 30.11 -4.44 10.31
N PRO A 112 31.07 -5.30 10.71
CA PRO A 112 31.10 -6.69 10.29
C PRO A 112 29.93 -7.47 10.93
N THR A 113 29.34 -8.41 10.21
CA THR A 113 28.17 -9.20 10.62
C THR A 113 28.57 -10.29 11.64
N VAL A 114 27.82 -10.39 12.75
CA VAL A 114 28.02 -11.39 13.82
C VAL A 114 26.87 -12.42 13.79
N ASP A 115 27.20 -13.63 14.26
CA ASP A 115 26.53 -14.93 14.21
C ASP A 115 24.99 -14.98 14.44
N ASN A 116 24.27 -15.75 13.61
CA ASN A 116 22.92 -15.40 13.12
C ASN A 116 21.78 -16.36 13.55
N GLN A 117 22.04 -17.52 14.15
CA GLN A 117 21.02 -18.59 14.22
C GLN A 117 20.04 -18.51 15.42
N VAL A 118 20.50 -18.22 16.64
CA VAL A 118 19.63 -18.14 17.84
C VAL A 118 18.74 -16.89 17.84
N ASP A 119 19.23 -15.80 17.24
CA ASP A 119 18.45 -14.58 17.01
C ASP A 119 17.34 -14.81 15.96
N GLU A 120 17.58 -15.69 14.98
CA GLU A 120 16.64 -15.90 13.89
C GLU A 120 15.32 -16.54 14.34
N ALA A 121 15.37 -17.59 15.18
CA ALA A 121 14.17 -18.26 15.65
C ALA A 121 13.27 -17.33 16.47
N SER A 122 13.88 -16.57 17.39
CA SER A 122 13.19 -15.55 18.19
C SER A 122 12.57 -14.46 17.31
N ARG A 123 13.30 -14.01 16.28
CA ARG A 123 12.81 -13.03 15.32
C ARG A 123 11.57 -13.51 14.57
N TRP A 124 11.55 -14.75 14.06
CA TRP A 124 10.38 -15.29 13.36
C TRP A 124 9.18 -15.49 14.28
N LEU A 125 9.39 -16.04 15.48
CA LEU A 125 8.30 -16.29 16.42
C LEU A 125 7.74 -15.02 17.06
N SER A 126 8.54 -13.94 17.16
CA SER A 126 8.05 -12.62 17.59
C SER A 126 6.91 -12.09 16.71
N LEU A 127 6.83 -12.52 15.44
CA LEU A 127 5.72 -12.18 14.54
C LEU A 127 4.40 -12.79 15.01
N ILE A 128 4.47 -13.97 15.65
CA ILE A 128 3.35 -14.70 16.26
C ILE A 128 3.12 -14.30 17.70
N GLU A 129 4.13 -14.07 18.53
CA GLU A 129 3.94 -13.56 19.89
C GLU A 129 5.18 -12.78 20.34
N SER A 130 5.10 -11.45 20.32
CA SER A 130 6.26 -10.58 20.56
C SER A 130 6.60 -10.37 22.04
N ARG A 131 5.66 -10.60 22.96
CA ARG A 131 5.83 -10.31 24.40
C ARG A 131 6.23 -11.53 25.24
N ARG A 132 6.03 -12.74 24.72
CA ARG A 132 6.23 -14.03 25.44
C ARG A 132 6.75 -15.10 24.48
N THR A 133 7.79 -14.75 23.72
CA THR A 133 8.36 -15.62 22.68
C THR A 133 9.01 -16.86 23.28
N ASP A 134 9.60 -16.75 24.47
CA ASP A 134 10.14 -17.81 25.31
C ASP A 134 9.07 -18.84 25.74
N VAL A 135 7.90 -18.36 26.18
CA VAL A 135 6.76 -19.21 26.53
C VAL A 135 6.23 -19.92 25.27
N LEU A 136 6.26 -19.23 24.13
CA LEU A 136 5.90 -19.81 22.84
C LEU A 136 6.83 -20.90 22.37
N LEU A 137 8.14 -20.66 22.43
CA LEU A 137 9.16 -21.66 22.15
C LEU A 137 8.98 -22.89 23.03
N THR A 138 8.80 -22.70 24.35
CA THR A 138 8.63 -23.80 25.31
C THR A 138 7.38 -24.62 25.03
N TRP A 139 6.27 -23.98 24.64
CA TRP A 139 5.04 -24.68 24.30
C TRP A 139 5.17 -25.47 22.98
N LEU A 140 5.79 -24.88 21.95
CA LEU A 140 6.02 -25.53 20.65
C LEU A 140 7.10 -26.63 20.69
N ALA A 141 8.00 -26.61 21.68
CA ALA A 141 9.02 -27.64 21.86
C ALA A 141 8.48 -28.95 22.47
N ARG A 142 7.23 -28.97 22.92
CA ARG A 142 6.60 -30.17 23.48
C ARG A 142 6.42 -31.24 22.39
N PRO A 143 6.45 -32.54 22.74
CA PRO A 143 6.14 -33.59 21.78
C PRO A 143 4.65 -33.60 21.46
N GLY A 144 4.29 -33.73 20.17
CA GLY A 144 2.92 -33.93 19.72
C GLY A 144 2.69 -35.34 19.19
N ARG A 145 1.48 -35.88 19.35
CA ARG A 145 1.15 -37.27 18.96
C ARG A 145 1.34 -37.58 17.48
N PHE A 146 1.27 -36.57 16.60
CA PHE A 146 1.38 -36.77 15.15
C PHE A 146 2.79 -36.54 14.62
N VAL A 147 3.76 -36.14 15.46
CA VAL A 147 5.14 -35.95 15.04
C VAL A 147 5.70 -37.28 14.54
N ASN A 148 6.28 -37.25 13.34
CA ASN A 148 6.96 -38.40 12.77
C ASN A 148 8.26 -38.68 13.51
N LYS A 149 8.38 -39.91 14.02
CA LYS A 149 9.58 -40.37 14.74
C LYS A 149 10.67 -40.88 13.81
N ASP A 150 10.34 -41.15 12.55
CA ASP A 150 11.32 -41.56 11.55
C ASP A 150 11.96 -40.31 10.92
N ALA A 151 13.24 -40.09 11.24
CA ALA A 151 14.00 -38.97 10.71
C ALA A 151 14.24 -39.07 9.20
N ALA A 152 14.23 -40.28 8.62
CA ALA A 152 14.50 -40.47 7.19
C ALA A 152 13.38 -39.93 6.30
N SER A 153 12.16 -39.88 6.80
CA SER A 153 11.00 -39.35 6.08
C SER A 153 10.74 -37.86 6.37
N ASN A 154 11.39 -37.27 7.39
CA ASN A 154 11.32 -35.84 7.68
C ASN A 154 12.29 -35.02 6.83
N THR A 155 11.81 -34.55 5.69
CA THR A 155 12.62 -33.81 4.68
C THR A 155 13.03 -32.39 5.11
N ILE A 156 12.47 -31.87 6.20
CA ILE A 156 12.75 -30.52 6.70
C ILE A 156 13.64 -30.51 7.95
N ASP A 157 14.07 -31.69 8.42
CA ASP A 157 14.95 -31.89 9.58
C ASP A 157 14.47 -31.16 10.85
N ALA A 158 13.17 -30.91 10.95
CA ALA A 158 12.58 -30.20 12.08
C ALA A 158 12.35 -31.15 13.24
N THR A 159 12.89 -30.83 14.42
CA THR A 159 12.79 -31.66 15.63
C THR A 159 11.62 -31.26 16.53
N ASN A 160 10.96 -30.13 16.26
CA ASN A 160 9.81 -29.61 17.01
C ASN A 160 8.98 -28.62 16.18
N ASP A 161 7.81 -28.24 16.71
CA ASP A 161 6.85 -27.40 15.99
C ASP A 161 7.40 -25.99 15.74
N ALA A 162 8.31 -25.50 16.58
CA ALA A 162 8.89 -24.17 16.40
C ALA A 162 9.73 -24.11 15.12
N GLN A 163 10.63 -25.08 14.93
CA GLN A 163 11.45 -25.18 13.72
C GLN A 163 10.57 -25.41 12.48
N ALA A 164 9.64 -26.36 12.55
CA ALA A 164 8.74 -26.67 11.44
C ALA A 164 7.86 -25.47 11.05
N LEU A 165 7.42 -24.67 12.02
CA LEU A 165 6.61 -23.47 11.78
C LEU A 165 7.42 -22.33 11.17
N ILE A 166 8.67 -22.14 11.62
CA ILE A 166 9.58 -21.13 11.06
C ILE A 166 9.85 -21.43 9.58
N LEU A 167 10.16 -22.69 9.25
CA LEU A 167 10.40 -23.12 7.86
C LEU A 167 9.15 -22.90 6.99
N PHE A 168 7.98 -23.27 7.50
CA PHE A 168 6.70 -22.99 6.82
C PHE A 168 6.50 -21.50 6.53
N LEU A 169 6.72 -20.62 7.52
CA LEU A 169 6.54 -19.18 7.34
C LEU A 169 7.54 -18.60 6.33
N ARG A 170 8.80 -19.08 6.37
CA ARG A 170 9.83 -18.72 5.39
C ARG A 170 9.40 -19.06 3.98
N GLU A 171 8.99 -20.30 3.74
CA GLU A 171 8.67 -20.76 2.39
C GLU A 171 7.34 -20.20 1.87
N ARG A 172 6.28 -20.24 2.69
CA ARG A 172 4.90 -20.00 2.22
C ARG A 172 4.40 -18.58 2.43
N ALA A 173 4.96 -17.82 3.37
CA ALA A 173 4.41 -16.51 3.76
C ALA A 173 5.35 -15.31 3.51
N SER A 174 6.66 -15.54 3.39
CA SER A 174 7.67 -14.47 3.42
C SER A 174 7.77 -13.63 2.15
N ARG A 175 7.16 -14.07 1.05
CA ARG A 175 7.08 -13.31 -0.20
C ARG A 175 6.23 -12.03 -0.09
N SER A 176 5.42 -11.88 0.96
CA SER A 176 4.59 -10.69 1.18
C SER A 176 4.47 -10.36 2.68
N PRO A 177 4.89 -9.16 3.12
CA PRO A 177 4.75 -8.73 4.51
C PRO A 177 3.30 -8.73 5.02
N HIS A 178 2.33 -8.57 4.11
CA HIS A 178 0.91 -8.66 4.47
C HIS A 178 0.45 -10.10 4.67
N THR A 179 0.91 -11.03 3.81
CA THR A 179 0.61 -12.46 3.94
C THR A 179 1.22 -13.00 5.22
N LEU A 180 2.49 -12.68 5.48
CA LEU A 180 3.20 -13.05 6.70
C LEU A 180 2.48 -12.59 7.97
N ARG A 181 2.06 -11.31 8.01
CA ARG A 181 1.29 -10.78 9.14
C ARG A 181 -0.07 -11.46 9.32
N ALA A 182 -0.77 -11.76 8.23
CA ALA A 182 -2.05 -12.46 8.29
C ALA A 182 -1.88 -13.88 8.82
N TYR A 183 -0.89 -14.62 8.31
CA TYR A 183 -0.57 -15.99 8.76
C TYR A 183 -0.20 -15.99 10.23
N ALA A 184 0.70 -15.10 10.65
CA ALA A 184 1.12 -15.00 12.05
C ALA A 184 -0.05 -14.65 12.99
N ALA A 185 -0.98 -13.79 12.56
CA ALA A 185 -2.17 -13.45 13.35
C ALA A 185 -3.16 -14.62 13.47
N ASP A 186 -3.37 -15.37 12.38
CA ASP A 186 -4.27 -16.53 12.37
C ASP A 186 -3.66 -17.69 13.20
N LEU A 187 -2.34 -17.91 13.11
CA LEU A 187 -1.58 -18.86 13.94
C LEU A 187 -1.62 -18.49 15.43
N ARG A 188 -1.36 -17.22 15.77
CA ARG A 188 -1.47 -16.71 17.14
C ARG A 188 -2.84 -17.04 17.74
N ARG A 189 -3.91 -16.87 16.96
CA ARG A 189 -5.28 -17.16 17.41
C ARG A 189 -5.48 -18.64 17.73
N LEU A 190 -4.96 -19.55 16.90
CA LEU A 190 -5.02 -20.99 17.15
C LEU A 190 -4.24 -21.37 18.41
N ILE A 191 -3.01 -20.90 18.51
CA ILE A 191 -2.11 -21.23 19.62
C ILE A 191 -2.71 -20.77 20.95
N ASN A 192 -3.27 -19.55 20.99
CA ASN A 192 -3.95 -19.07 22.19
C ASN A 192 -5.16 -19.95 22.53
N TRP A 193 -5.99 -20.28 21.56
CA TRP A 193 -7.15 -21.17 21.78
C TRP A 193 -6.72 -22.56 22.29
N ALA A 194 -5.65 -23.13 21.75
CA ALA A 194 -5.12 -24.41 22.15
C ALA A 194 -4.60 -24.38 23.61
N ARG A 195 -3.88 -23.32 23.97
CA ARG A 195 -3.39 -23.09 25.35
C ARG A 195 -4.53 -22.88 26.35
N ASP A 196 -5.53 -22.09 26.00
CA ASP A 196 -6.68 -21.82 26.87
C ASP A 196 -7.45 -23.10 27.21
N ARG A 197 -7.38 -24.12 26.35
CA ARG A 197 -7.97 -25.45 26.56
C ARG A 197 -7.02 -26.48 27.18
N GLY A 198 -5.77 -26.10 27.46
CA GLY A 198 -4.76 -27.01 28.01
C GLY A 198 -4.32 -28.12 27.04
N THR A 199 -4.53 -27.93 25.73
CA THR A 199 -4.09 -28.89 24.71
C THR A 199 -2.59 -28.82 24.45
N GLY A 200 -2.04 -29.86 23.84
CA GLY A 200 -0.65 -29.93 23.42
C GLY A 200 -0.28 -28.97 22.28
N PRO A 201 0.97 -29.02 21.79
CA PRO A 201 1.45 -28.20 20.67
C PRO A 201 0.63 -28.45 19.38
N LEU A 202 0.92 -27.72 18.30
CA LEU A 202 0.14 -27.82 17.05
C LEU A 202 0.14 -29.26 16.50
N SER A 203 1.28 -29.95 16.55
CA SER A 203 1.41 -31.37 16.17
C SER A 203 0.69 -32.35 17.10
N ASP A 204 0.10 -31.90 18.22
CA ASP A 204 -0.73 -32.73 19.09
C ASP A 204 -2.23 -32.60 18.82
N LEU A 205 -2.67 -31.58 18.07
CA LEU A 205 -4.08 -31.28 17.90
C LEU A 205 -4.80 -32.31 17.00
N PRO A 206 -5.69 -33.16 17.53
CA PRO A 206 -6.52 -34.05 16.72
C PRO A 206 -7.53 -33.27 15.88
N ARG A 207 -8.10 -33.95 14.89
CA ARG A 207 -9.15 -33.40 14.02
C ARG A 207 -10.32 -32.80 14.80
N ASN A 208 -10.73 -33.41 15.90
CA ASN A 208 -11.83 -32.90 16.73
C ASN A 208 -11.53 -31.51 17.32
N ASP A 209 -10.27 -31.24 17.67
CA ASP A 209 -9.88 -29.92 18.17
C ASP A 209 -9.90 -28.87 17.07
N LEU A 210 -9.44 -29.22 15.86
CA LEU A 210 -9.51 -28.31 14.71
C LEU A 210 -10.96 -28.00 14.30
N LEU A 211 -11.87 -28.97 14.42
CA LEU A 211 -13.31 -28.73 14.21
C LEU A 211 -13.91 -27.85 15.30
N ALA A 212 -13.57 -28.08 16.57
CA ALA A 212 -14.01 -27.23 17.67
C ALA A 212 -13.48 -25.79 17.53
N TYR A 213 -12.25 -25.63 17.03
CA TYR A 213 -11.71 -24.31 16.70
C TYR A 213 -12.49 -23.64 15.57
N ARG A 214 -12.86 -24.38 14.51
CA ARG A 214 -13.70 -23.87 13.41
C ARG A 214 -15.05 -23.36 13.92
N GLU A 215 -15.71 -24.13 14.78
CA GLU A 215 -16.98 -23.73 15.39
C GLU A 215 -16.81 -22.47 16.24
N MET A 216 -15.75 -22.41 17.04
CA MET A 216 -15.41 -21.26 17.86
C MET A 216 -15.17 -19.98 17.01
N LEU A 217 -14.61 -20.11 15.81
CA LEU A 217 -14.45 -18.96 14.89
C LEU A 217 -15.78 -18.39 14.41
N ALA A 218 -16.82 -19.22 14.28
CA ALA A 218 -18.16 -18.82 13.84
C ALA A 218 -19.00 -18.20 14.98
N LEU A 219 -18.62 -18.44 16.23
CA LEU A 219 -19.31 -17.87 17.39
C LEU A 219 -19.11 -16.34 17.46
N PRO A 220 -20.17 -15.58 17.80
CA PRO A 220 -20.04 -14.17 18.13
C PRO A 220 -19.17 -14.00 19.37
N ARG A 221 -18.32 -12.97 19.38
CA ARG A 221 -17.53 -12.59 20.55
C ARG A 221 -18.02 -11.26 21.09
N VAL A 222 -18.12 -11.15 22.41
CA VAL A 222 -18.33 -9.86 23.06
C VAL A 222 -16.98 -9.17 23.16
N THR A 223 -16.90 -7.96 22.63
CA THR A 223 -15.73 -7.10 22.72
C THR A 223 -16.12 -5.85 23.47
N THR A 224 -15.31 -5.45 24.45
CA THR A 224 -15.53 -4.21 25.19
C THR A 224 -14.73 -3.09 24.52
N GLY A 225 -15.42 -2.05 24.05
CA GLY A 225 -14.79 -0.86 23.49
C GLY A 225 -14.04 -0.06 24.56
N ALA A 226 -13.20 0.89 24.11
CA ALA A 226 -12.47 1.77 25.01
C ALA A 226 -13.37 2.62 25.93
N SER A 227 -14.63 2.82 25.53
CA SER A 227 -15.68 3.52 26.30
C SER A 227 -16.47 2.59 27.25
N GLY A 228 -16.13 1.30 27.36
CA GLY A 228 -16.85 0.32 28.17
C GLY A 228 -18.06 -0.33 27.47
N GLU A 229 -18.42 0.12 26.26
CA GLU A 229 -19.52 -0.48 25.48
C GLU A 229 -19.22 -1.92 25.06
N GLN A 230 -20.15 -2.83 25.31
CA GLN A 230 -20.07 -4.20 24.81
C GLN A 230 -20.62 -4.30 23.38
N LYS A 231 -19.79 -4.76 22.46
CA LYS A 231 -20.17 -5.03 21.06
C LYS A 231 -20.05 -6.51 20.77
N ILE A 232 -21.15 -7.10 20.31
CA ILE A 232 -21.17 -8.45 19.76
C ILE A 232 -20.58 -8.37 18.35
N GLN A 233 -19.40 -8.94 18.17
CA GLN A 233 -18.70 -8.97 16.90
C GLN A 233 -18.55 -10.41 16.42
N ARG A 234 -19.09 -10.68 15.22
CA ARG A 234 -18.82 -11.93 14.49
C ARG A 234 -17.56 -11.77 13.64
N THR A 235 -16.72 -12.79 13.63
CA THR A 235 -15.60 -12.88 12.68
C THR A 235 -16.18 -12.98 11.27
N SER A 236 -15.73 -12.15 10.33
CA SER A 236 -16.24 -12.21 8.96
C SER A 236 -15.96 -13.56 8.30
N ASP A 237 -16.86 -14.04 7.43
CA ASP A 237 -16.69 -15.32 6.71
C ASP A 237 -15.36 -15.39 5.96
N SER A 238 -14.92 -14.27 5.38
CA SER A 238 -13.62 -14.18 4.69
C SER A 238 -12.43 -14.39 5.63
N THR A 239 -12.52 -13.89 6.87
CA THR A 239 -11.50 -14.07 7.89
C THR A 239 -11.51 -15.50 8.41
N GLN A 240 -12.69 -16.09 8.62
CA GLN A 240 -12.83 -17.49 9.04
C GLN A 240 -12.24 -18.43 7.97
N ALA A 241 -12.64 -18.25 6.71
CA ALA A 241 -12.13 -19.04 5.59
C ALA A 241 -10.61 -18.92 5.44
N ARG A 242 -10.05 -17.70 5.59
CA ARG A 242 -8.60 -17.49 5.57
C ARG A 242 -7.90 -18.23 6.71
N ALA A 243 -8.40 -18.13 7.95
CA ALA A 243 -7.80 -18.79 9.09
C ALA A 243 -7.77 -20.32 8.90
N LEU A 244 -8.87 -20.91 8.43
CA LEU A 244 -8.92 -22.36 8.12
C LEU A 244 -8.00 -22.75 6.96
N ALA A 245 -7.87 -21.90 5.94
CA ALA A 245 -6.94 -22.12 4.84
C ALA A 245 -5.47 -22.06 5.29
N VAL A 246 -5.12 -21.15 6.20
CA VAL A 246 -3.78 -21.11 6.82
C VAL A 246 -3.50 -22.42 7.57
N MET A 247 -4.47 -22.90 8.35
CA MET A 247 -4.32 -24.18 9.07
C MET A 247 -4.15 -25.35 8.13
N ALA A 248 -5.03 -25.50 7.15
CA ALA A 248 -4.92 -26.55 6.15
C ALA A 248 -3.55 -26.51 5.45
N SER A 249 -3.05 -25.31 5.12
CA SER A 249 -1.72 -25.12 4.52
C SER A 249 -0.57 -25.57 5.42
N VAL A 250 -0.61 -25.25 6.73
CA VAL A 250 0.42 -25.67 7.69
C VAL A 250 0.45 -27.19 7.82
N TYR A 251 -0.69 -27.81 8.13
CA TYR A 251 -0.74 -29.26 8.36
C TYR A 251 -0.49 -30.05 7.08
N GLN A 252 -0.91 -29.53 5.92
CA GLN A 252 -0.56 -30.15 4.63
C GLN A 252 0.94 -30.07 4.37
N TYR A 253 1.56 -28.90 4.55
CA TYR A 253 3.01 -28.75 4.39
C TYR A 253 3.79 -29.66 5.32
N TRP A 254 3.41 -29.74 6.60
CA TRP A 254 4.06 -30.63 7.57
C TRP A 254 3.85 -32.12 7.26
N PHE A 255 2.72 -32.49 6.68
CA PHE A 255 2.48 -33.86 6.22
C PHE A 255 3.28 -34.19 4.96
N ASP A 256 3.25 -33.32 3.94
CA ASP A 256 3.97 -33.52 2.67
C ASP A 256 5.49 -33.58 2.86
N THR A 257 6.00 -32.88 3.86
CA THR A 257 7.43 -32.87 4.22
C THR A 257 7.81 -34.01 5.18
N GLY A 258 6.84 -34.81 5.64
CA GLY A 258 7.03 -35.93 6.54
C GLY A 258 7.33 -35.55 8.00
N TYR A 259 7.14 -34.28 8.39
CA TYR A 259 7.19 -33.87 9.80
C TYR A 259 6.02 -34.46 10.61
N LEU A 260 4.85 -34.63 9.99
CA LEU A 260 3.70 -35.33 10.58
C LEU A 260 3.43 -36.67 9.88
N VAL A 261 3.02 -37.68 10.65
CA VAL A 261 2.58 -38.99 10.12
C VAL A 261 1.15 -38.98 9.57
N ALA A 262 0.35 -37.98 9.95
CA ALA A 262 -1.03 -37.81 9.51
C ALA A 262 -1.41 -36.33 9.48
N ASN A 263 -2.29 -35.94 8.56
CA ASN A 263 -2.82 -34.58 8.48
C ASN A 263 -4.18 -34.46 9.21
N PRO A 264 -4.23 -33.91 10.45
CA PRO A 264 -5.49 -33.74 11.18
C PRO A 264 -6.41 -32.67 10.56
N ALA A 265 -5.89 -31.80 9.71
CA ALA A 265 -6.64 -30.76 9.01
C ALA A 265 -7.17 -31.21 7.63
N SER A 266 -7.02 -32.48 7.28
CA SER A 266 -7.58 -33.01 6.02
C SER A 266 -9.09 -32.76 5.96
N GLY A 267 -9.53 -32.10 4.88
CA GLY A 267 -10.93 -31.70 4.67
C GLY A 267 -11.44 -30.62 5.64
N LEU A 268 -10.57 -29.91 6.37
CA LEU A 268 -10.95 -28.83 7.30
C LEU A 268 -11.58 -27.63 6.57
N VAL A 269 -11.05 -27.33 5.38
CA VAL A 269 -11.68 -26.41 4.43
C VAL A 269 -12.69 -27.22 3.63
N ALA A 270 -13.97 -26.85 3.72
CA ALA A 270 -14.99 -27.47 2.89
C ALA A 270 -14.65 -27.24 1.40
N THR A 271 -14.52 -28.33 0.64
CA THR A 271 -14.44 -28.30 -0.84
C THR A 271 -15.71 -27.70 -1.46
N ASN A 272 -16.79 -27.64 -0.68
CA ASN A 272 -18.07 -27.01 -1.00
C ASN A 272 -18.29 -25.71 -0.23
N ALA A 273 -17.25 -24.90 0.03
CA ALA A 273 -17.53 -23.47 0.03
C ALA A 273 -18.24 -23.23 -1.30
N SER A 274 -19.51 -22.83 -1.26
CA SER A 274 -20.21 -22.31 -2.42
C SER A 274 -19.18 -21.54 -3.21
N ARG A 275 -19.14 -21.69 -4.53
CA ARG A 275 -18.46 -20.69 -5.35
C ARG A 275 -19.18 -19.39 -4.98
N ASN A 276 -18.68 -18.71 -3.96
CA ASN A 276 -18.99 -17.35 -3.60
C ASN A 276 -18.41 -16.63 -4.78
N THR A 277 -19.20 -16.64 -5.86
CA THR A 277 -19.02 -15.85 -7.05
C THR A 277 -18.83 -14.48 -6.46
N PHE A 278 -17.58 -14.01 -6.52
CA PHE A 278 -17.18 -12.75 -5.94
C PHE A 278 -18.20 -11.74 -6.47
N SER A 279 -19.08 -11.27 -5.59
CA SER A 279 -20.10 -10.31 -5.90
C SER A 279 -19.72 -9.13 -5.04
N PRO A 280 -19.14 -8.07 -5.61
CA PRO A 280 -18.82 -6.91 -4.80
C PRO A 280 -20.16 -6.39 -4.24
N SER A 281 -20.33 -6.43 -2.92
CA SER A 281 -21.54 -5.92 -2.25
C SER A 281 -21.34 -4.51 -1.70
N ARG A 282 -20.14 -3.96 -1.89
CA ARG A 282 -19.65 -2.71 -1.30
C ARG A 282 -19.26 -1.73 -2.39
N PHE A 283 -20.26 -1.04 -2.93
CA PHE A 283 -20.08 -0.01 -3.95
C PHE A 283 -20.52 1.36 -3.41
N LEU A 284 -19.88 2.41 -3.89
CA LEU A 284 -20.40 3.76 -3.73
C LEU A 284 -21.52 3.97 -4.76
N PRO A 285 -22.74 4.34 -4.34
CA PRO A 285 -23.81 4.71 -5.24
C PRO A 285 -23.39 5.89 -6.13
N PRO A 286 -23.92 6.01 -7.36
CA PRO A 286 -23.62 7.14 -8.25
C PRO A 286 -23.86 8.50 -7.60
N THR A 287 -24.90 8.63 -6.78
CA THR A 287 -25.22 9.87 -6.06
C THR A 287 -24.16 10.24 -5.02
N ILE A 288 -23.52 9.26 -4.37
CA ILE A 288 -22.41 9.51 -3.43
C ILE A 288 -21.15 9.89 -4.20
N LEU A 289 -20.85 9.21 -5.30
CA LEU A 289 -19.72 9.58 -6.17
C LEU A 289 -19.88 11.01 -6.68
N ALA A 290 -21.08 11.39 -7.14
CA ALA A 290 -21.40 12.75 -7.55
C ALA A 290 -21.20 13.77 -6.42
N ALA A 291 -21.60 13.45 -5.18
CA ALA A 291 -21.33 14.33 -4.03
C ALA A 291 -19.83 14.49 -3.74
N CYS A 292 -19.04 13.44 -3.94
CA CYS A 292 -17.58 13.51 -3.80
C CYS A 292 -16.93 14.30 -4.95
N ASP A 293 -17.43 14.14 -6.17
CA ASP A 293 -16.98 14.91 -7.33
C ASP A 293 -17.37 16.40 -7.17
N GLN A 294 -18.52 16.71 -6.57
CA GLN A 294 -18.88 18.08 -6.18
C GLN A 294 -17.93 18.64 -5.12
N TRP A 295 -17.55 17.85 -4.11
CA TRP A 295 -16.53 18.27 -3.13
C TRP A 295 -15.21 18.66 -3.81
N MET A 296 -14.82 17.98 -4.89
CA MET A 296 -13.63 18.34 -5.68
C MET A 296 -13.75 19.67 -6.42
N VAL A 297 -14.98 20.03 -6.83
CA VAL A 297 -15.30 21.32 -7.45
C VAL A 297 -15.29 22.44 -6.40
N ASP A 298 -15.96 22.22 -5.27
CA ASP A 298 -16.03 23.20 -4.16
C ASP A 298 -14.64 23.56 -3.64
N THR A 299 -13.71 22.60 -3.66
CA THR A 299 -12.33 22.77 -3.18
C THR A 299 -11.35 23.15 -4.29
N ASN A 300 -11.83 23.49 -5.50
CA ASN A 300 -10.96 23.72 -6.64
C ASN A 300 -10.05 24.95 -6.47
N GLN A 301 -10.56 26.01 -5.83
CA GLN A 301 -9.84 27.27 -5.62
C GLN A 301 -8.91 27.24 -4.40
N ALA A 302 -8.89 26.15 -3.63
CA ALA A 302 -8.06 26.06 -2.43
C ALA A 302 -6.56 26.11 -2.78
N GLN A 303 -5.83 27.00 -2.12
CA GLN A 303 -4.37 27.10 -2.21
C GLN A 303 -3.65 26.31 -1.11
N ASP A 304 -4.41 25.78 -0.14
CA ASP A 304 -3.86 24.94 0.92
C ASP A 304 -3.34 23.61 0.33
N ILE A 305 -2.04 23.40 0.51
CA ILE A 305 -1.32 22.18 0.12
C ILE A 305 -1.96 20.90 0.67
N ALA A 306 -2.64 20.96 1.82
CA ALA A 306 -3.36 19.83 2.38
C ALA A 306 -4.59 19.45 1.57
N VAL A 307 -5.36 20.45 1.16
CA VAL A 307 -6.53 20.25 0.31
C VAL A 307 -6.08 19.77 -1.07
N LEU A 308 -5.04 20.39 -1.65
CA LEU A 308 -4.48 19.96 -2.94
C LEU A 308 -3.95 18.52 -2.90
N ARG A 309 -3.25 18.13 -1.81
CA ARG A 309 -2.83 16.74 -1.60
C ARG A 309 -4.02 15.79 -1.58
N ARG A 310 -5.05 16.12 -0.80
CA ARG A 310 -6.26 15.30 -0.68
C ARG A 310 -6.97 15.13 -2.01
N ARG A 311 -7.04 16.20 -2.82
CA ARG A 311 -7.56 16.18 -4.19
C ARG A 311 -6.73 15.29 -5.13
N ALA A 312 -5.41 15.35 -5.06
CA ALA A 312 -4.52 14.46 -5.82
C ALA A 312 -4.69 12.98 -5.41
N ILE A 313 -4.82 12.69 -4.10
CA ILE A 313 -5.08 11.34 -3.60
C ILE A 313 -6.45 10.82 -4.08
N TRP A 314 -7.50 11.64 -3.97
CA TRP A 314 -8.84 11.29 -4.43
C TRP A 314 -8.84 10.89 -5.91
N THR A 315 -8.30 11.76 -6.76
CA THR A 315 -8.27 11.52 -8.20
C THR A 315 -7.43 10.31 -8.59
N ALA A 316 -6.29 10.11 -7.94
CA ALA A 316 -5.48 8.92 -8.14
C ALA A 316 -6.31 7.64 -7.90
N TYR A 317 -7.06 7.53 -6.79
CA TYR A 317 -7.91 6.35 -6.56
C TYR A 317 -9.12 6.28 -7.49
N ARG A 318 -9.83 7.39 -7.68
CA ARG A 318 -11.09 7.47 -8.42
C ARG A 318 -10.95 7.11 -9.90
N TYR A 319 -9.79 7.42 -10.51
CA TYR A 319 -9.57 7.30 -11.94
C TYR A 319 -8.52 6.26 -12.36
N SER A 320 -7.86 5.57 -11.41
CA SER A 320 -6.92 4.49 -11.74
C SER A 320 -7.30 3.13 -11.14
N GLY A 321 -8.25 3.11 -10.19
CA GLY A 321 -8.67 1.89 -9.50
C GLY A 321 -7.55 1.19 -8.72
N VAL A 322 -6.44 1.85 -8.40
CA VAL A 322 -5.33 1.26 -7.63
C VAL A 322 -5.76 0.83 -6.22
N ARG A 323 -5.11 -0.20 -5.68
CA ARG A 323 -5.30 -0.62 -4.29
C ARG A 323 -4.56 0.34 -3.37
N LEU A 324 -5.02 0.45 -2.11
CA LEU A 324 -4.41 1.31 -1.09
C LEU A 324 -2.89 1.12 -0.97
N ALA A 325 -2.43 -0.14 -0.98
CA ALA A 325 -1.01 -0.46 -0.85
C ALA A 325 -0.20 -0.14 -2.12
N GLU A 326 -0.84 -0.10 -3.30
CA GLU A 326 -0.16 0.17 -4.57
C GLU A 326 0.12 1.66 -4.77
N LEU A 327 -0.62 2.54 -4.10
CA LEU A 327 -0.37 3.98 -4.11
C LEU A 327 0.63 4.39 -2.99
N ALA A 328 0.97 3.48 -2.08
CA ALA A 328 1.97 3.74 -1.05
C ALA A 328 3.37 3.64 -1.65
N TRP A 329 4.21 4.64 -1.36
CA TRP A 329 5.56 4.72 -1.90
C TRP A 329 6.49 3.62 -1.39
N ASP A 330 7.17 2.97 -2.33
CA ASP A 330 8.31 2.08 -2.16
C ASP A 330 9.56 2.72 -2.80
N ALA A 331 10.47 3.17 -1.96
CA ALA A 331 11.71 3.82 -2.38
C ALA A 331 12.64 2.90 -3.16
N LEU A 332 12.63 1.57 -2.90
CA LEU A 332 13.49 0.62 -3.59
C LEU A 332 13.04 0.42 -5.04
N ARG A 333 11.73 0.50 -5.27
CA ARG A 333 11.13 0.31 -6.60
C ARG A 333 10.90 1.62 -7.35
N ASN A 334 11.05 2.76 -6.69
CA ASN A 334 10.69 4.05 -7.22
C ASN A 334 9.23 4.09 -7.73
N LEU A 335 8.31 3.52 -6.94
CA LEU A 335 6.89 3.37 -7.30
C LEU A 335 5.97 3.68 -6.10
N PRO A 336 4.74 4.16 -6.33
CA PRO A 336 4.17 4.50 -7.63
C PRO A 336 4.77 5.80 -8.19
N ARG A 337 4.83 5.91 -9.52
CA ARG A 337 5.25 7.13 -10.19
C ARG A 337 4.34 7.48 -11.35
N VAL A 338 4.32 8.75 -11.71
CA VAL A 338 3.58 9.25 -12.86
C VAL A 338 4.58 9.78 -13.86
N GLU A 339 4.38 9.46 -15.12
CA GLU A 339 5.22 9.93 -16.22
C GLU A 339 4.33 10.65 -17.24
N VAL A 340 4.89 11.68 -17.88
CA VAL A 340 4.27 12.37 -19.02
C VAL A 340 5.04 12.01 -20.28
N ASP A 341 4.36 11.41 -21.26
CA ASP A 341 4.96 11.09 -22.55
C ASP A 341 5.06 12.32 -23.48
N GLY A 342 5.72 12.15 -24.63
CA GLY A 342 5.90 13.23 -25.60
C GLY A 342 4.60 13.76 -26.23
N SER A 343 3.49 13.03 -26.11
CA SER A 343 2.15 13.45 -26.54
C SER A 343 1.38 14.19 -25.44
N GLY A 344 1.96 14.34 -24.25
CA GLY A 344 1.30 14.91 -23.07
C GLY A 344 0.41 13.90 -22.33
N GLY A 345 0.50 12.61 -22.65
CA GLY A 345 -0.24 11.54 -21.98
C GLY A 345 0.34 11.25 -20.60
N TRP A 346 -0.53 11.22 -19.58
CA TRP A 346 -0.15 10.92 -18.21
C TRP A 346 -0.39 9.45 -17.89
N THR A 347 0.65 8.75 -17.43
CA THR A 347 0.54 7.33 -17.06
C THR A 347 1.02 7.10 -15.64
N LEU A 348 0.17 6.47 -14.83
CA LEU A 348 0.50 6.01 -13.48
C LEU A 348 1.05 4.58 -13.53
N TYR A 349 2.27 4.41 -13.05
CA TYR A 349 2.88 3.09 -12.87
C TYR A 349 2.74 2.66 -11.42
N VAL A 350 2.25 1.43 -11.21
CA VAL A 350 2.12 0.84 -9.88
C VAL A 350 2.65 -0.58 -9.84
N HIS A 351 3.13 -0.98 -8.66
CA HIS A 351 3.57 -2.34 -8.38
C HIS A 351 2.43 -3.13 -7.71
N GLY A 352 1.98 -4.20 -8.37
CA GLY A 352 0.85 -5.02 -7.94
C GLY A 352 1.23 -6.40 -7.39
N LYS A 353 0.21 -7.17 -7.02
CA LYS A 353 0.37 -8.55 -6.53
C LYS A 353 1.10 -9.43 -7.55
N GLY A 354 2.03 -10.25 -7.07
CA GLY A 354 2.82 -11.17 -7.91
C GLY A 354 4.05 -10.53 -8.55
N ASP A 355 4.53 -9.42 -7.98
CA ASP A 355 5.71 -8.68 -8.42
C ASP A 355 5.58 -8.09 -9.84
N LYS A 356 4.35 -7.73 -10.23
CA LYS A 356 4.05 -7.22 -11.58
C LYS A 356 3.80 -5.71 -11.54
N ILE A 357 4.48 -4.99 -12.44
CA ILE A 357 4.21 -3.57 -12.69
C ILE A 357 3.06 -3.47 -13.70
N ARG A 358 2.15 -2.52 -13.50
CA ARG A 358 1.15 -2.15 -14.51
C ARG A 358 1.10 -0.65 -14.72
N ALA A 359 0.78 -0.27 -15.95
CA ALA A 359 0.59 1.11 -16.39
C ALA A 359 -0.92 1.42 -16.46
N VAL A 360 -1.32 2.55 -15.89
CA VAL A 360 -2.71 3.02 -15.89
C VAL A 360 -2.74 4.43 -16.47
N PRO A 361 -3.23 4.61 -17.71
CA PRO A 361 -3.43 5.93 -18.29
C PRO A 361 -4.39 6.76 -17.43
N LEU A 362 -4.03 8.01 -17.16
CA LEU A 362 -4.83 8.92 -16.35
C LEU A 362 -5.59 9.92 -17.23
N PRO A 363 -6.91 10.10 -17.03
CA PRO A 363 -7.68 11.10 -17.75
C PRO A 363 -7.32 12.51 -17.25
N LEU A 364 -7.63 13.53 -18.04
CA LEU A 364 -7.39 14.95 -17.71
C LEU A 364 -7.97 15.35 -16.34
N SER A 365 -9.12 14.77 -15.96
CA SER A 365 -9.75 14.98 -14.65
C SER A 365 -8.87 14.55 -13.47
N ALA A 366 -7.95 13.60 -13.67
CA ALA A 366 -6.95 13.21 -12.69
C ALA A 366 -5.65 14.02 -12.81
N VAL A 367 -5.28 14.42 -14.03
CA VAL A 367 -4.07 15.20 -14.29
C VAL A 367 -4.12 16.55 -13.57
N ALA A 368 -5.20 17.30 -13.71
CA ALA A 368 -5.25 18.67 -13.18
C ALA A 368 -5.00 18.74 -11.66
N PRO A 369 -5.67 17.95 -10.79
CA PRO A 369 -5.39 17.98 -9.35
C PRO A 369 -3.97 17.51 -8.97
N ILE A 370 -3.42 16.51 -9.66
CA ILE A 370 -2.05 16.06 -9.43
C ILE A 370 -1.07 17.18 -9.81
N ARG A 371 -1.26 17.82 -10.96
CA ARG A 371 -0.45 18.95 -11.44
C ARG A 371 -0.52 20.15 -10.48
N SER A 372 -1.71 20.54 -10.01
CA SER A 372 -1.88 21.61 -9.03
C SER A 372 -1.20 21.29 -7.69
N TYR A 373 -1.30 20.05 -7.22
CA TYR A 373 -0.58 19.61 -6.03
C TYR A 373 0.94 19.71 -6.21
N ARG A 374 1.48 19.28 -7.35
CA ARG A 374 2.91 19.40 -7.66
C ARG A 374 3.37 20.85 -7.73
N LEU A 375 2.59 21.75 -8.33
CA LEU A 375 2.89 23.18 -8.36
C LEU A 375 2.92 23.81 -6.96
N ALA A 376 1.95 23.49 -6.10
CA ALA A 376 1.95 23.96 -4.71
C ALA A 376 3.14 23.45 -3.89
N ARG A 377 3.80 22.39 -4.38
CA ARG A 377 5.03 21.81 -3.83
C ARG A 377 6.30 22.42 -4.41
N GLY A 378 6.19 23.31 -5.40
CA GLY A 378 7.31 23.83 -6.15
C GLY A 378 8.00 22.79 -7.05
N LEU A 379 7.33 21.67 -7.34
CA LEU A 379 7.83 20.63 -8.23
C LEU A 379 7.47 20.95 -9.69
N ASN A 380 8.17 20.31 -10.63
CA ASN A 380 7.79 20.38 -12.04
C ASN A 380 6.35 19.87 -12.20
N PRO A 381 5.42 20.66 -12.79
CA PRO A 381 4.05 20.23 -13.02
C PRO A 381 3.96 18.94 -13.85
N ASP A 382 4.91 18.72 -14.77
CA ASP A 382 4.90 17.61 -15.72
C ASP A 382 6.08 16.67 -15.37
N PRO A 383 5.84 15.55 -14.66
CA PRO A 383 6.91 14.68 -14.16
C PRO A 383 7.67 13.93 -15.25
N SER A 384 8.99 13.86 -15.08
CA SER A 384 9.92 13.09 -15.91
C SER A 384 9.89 11.60 -15.58
N SER A 385 10.21 10.74 -16.56
CA SER A 385 10.36 9.29 -16.37
C SER A 385 11.49 8.90 -15.41
N TYR A 386 12.45 9.79 -15.17
CA TYR A 386 13.60 9.57 -14.28
C TYR A 386 13.42 10.17 -12.88
N GLU A 387 12.24 10.73 -12.57
CA GLU A 387 11.98 11.32 -11.26
C GLU A 387 11.98 10.27 -10.15
N VAL A 388 12.70 10.54 -9.05
CA VAL A 388 12.80 9.63 -7.89
C VAL A 388 12.08 10.20 -6.67
N LEU A 389 10.81 10.57 -6.86
CA LEU A 389 9.99 11.22 -5.85
C LEU A 389 8.71 10.46 -5.52
N PRO A 390 8.28 10.44 -4.24
CA PRO A 390 6.95 10.00 -3.91
C PRO A 390 5.89 10.81 -4.66
N LEU A 391 4.95 10.12 -5.32
CA LEU A 391 3.80 10.78 -5.93
C LEU A 391 3.02 11.62 -4.90
N ILE A 392 2.84 11.08 -3.68
CA ILE A 392 2.15 11.74 -2.57
C ILE A 392 3.09 11.79 -1.35
N HIS A 393 3.28 12.98 -0.80
CA HIS A 393 4.20 13.20 0.30
C HIS A 393 3.49 13.47 1.63
N GLY A 394 4.13 13.05 2.72
CA GLY A 394 3.74 13.41 4.08
C GLY A 394 4.12 14.85 4.42
N PHE A 395 3.47 15.44 5.44
CA PHE A 395 3.85 16.77 5.95
C PHE A 395 5.09 16.77 6.82
N LYS A 396 5.37 15.63 7.47
CA LYS A 396 6.60 15.41 8.24
C LYS A 396 7.79 15.03 7.34
N GLY A 397 7.66 15.27 6.04
CA GLY A 397 8.55 14.84 4.98
C GLY A 397 8.45 13.35 4.63
N GLY A 398 9.15 12.96 3.56
CA GLY A 398 9.02 11.64 2.93
C GLY A 398 7.64 11.38 2.30
N ALA A 399 7.37 10.11 1.99
CA ALA A 399 6.14 9.68 1.35
C ALA A 399 4.98 9.48 2.33
N LEU A 400 3.76 9.79 1.89
CA LEU A 400 2.56 9.43 2.64
C LEU A 400 2.29 7.92 2.47
N GLN A 401 2.30 7.18 3.57
CA GLN A 401 2.14 5.73 3.57
C GLN A 401 0.66 5.33 3.61
N ALA A 402 0.38 4.04 3.41
CA ALA A 402 -0.98 3.49 3.29
C ALA A 402 -1.97 3.97 4.36
N GLY A 403 -1.55 4.09 5.63
CA GLY A 403 -2.40 4.62 6.70
C GLY A 403 -2.82 6.08 6.45
N GLY A 404 -1.86 6.95 6.12
CA GLY A 404 -2.18 8.36 5.82
C GLY A 404 -3.00 8.53 4.55
N LEU A 405 -2.78 7.70 3.52
CA LEU A 405 -3.61 7.69 2.32
C LEU A 405 -5.07 7.29 2.63
N TYR A 406 -5.25 6.32 3.54
CA TYR A 406 -6.57 5.90 4.02
C TYR A 406 -7.26 7.05 4.75
N ASP A 407 -6.55 7.70 5.68
CA ASP A 407 -7.09 8.80 6.48
C ASP A 407 -7.53 9.98 5.60
N GLU A 408 -6.76 10.32 4.56
CA GLU A 408 -7.12 11.39 3.63
C GLU A 408 -8.44 11.12 2.88
N ILE A 409 -8.66 9.89 2.43
CA ILE A 409 -9.93 9.50 1.82
C ILE A 409 -11.06 9.50 2.86
N LYS A 410 -10.80 9.03 4.09
CA LYS A 410 -11.80 9.09 5.16
C LYS A 410 -12.19 10.51 5.52
N LEU A 411 -11.28 11.47 5.45
CA LEU A 411 -11.60 12.88 5.68
C LEU A 411 -12.56 13.43 4.62
N ILE A 412 -12.40 13.05 3.35
CA ILE A 412 -13.37 13.42 2.30
C ILE A 412 -14.74 12.84 2.65
N PHE A 413 -14.82 11.53 2.90
CA PHE A 413 -16.09 10.89 3.22
C PHE A 413 -16.76 11.47 4.46
N LYS A 414 -15.98 11.76 5.51
CA LYS A 414 -16.47 12.41 6.73
C LYS A 414 -17.03 13.81 6.43
N SER A 415 -16.30 14.62 5.66
CA SER A 415 -16.76 15.98 5.33
C SER A 415 -18.08 15.99 4.55
N ILE A 416 -18.32 14.98 3.71
CA ILE A 416 -19.57 14.84 2.96
C ILE A 416 -20.67 14.27 3.87
N ALA A 417 -20.34 13.29 4.72
CA ALA A 417 -21.27 12.72 5.70
C ALA A 417 -21.80 13.80 6.65
N GLU A 418 -20.94 14.72 7.11
CA GLU A 418 -21.33 15.86 7.94
C GLU A 418 -22.36 16.76 7.26
N ARG A 419 -22.22 17.02 5.95
CA ARG A 419 -23.20 17.80 5.16
C ARG A 419 -24.54 17.08 4.97
N LEU A 420 -24.52 15.75 4.91
CA LEU A 420 -25.72 14.92 4.68
C LEU A 420 -26.39 14.47 5.97
N LYS A 421 -25.76 14.65 7.14
CA LYS A 421 -26.21 14.08 8.41
C LYS A 421 -27.66 14.40 8.76
N ALA A 422 -28.11 15.62 8.44
CA ALA A 422 -29.47 16.08 8.73
C ALA A 422 -30.51 15.65 7.69
N THR A 423 -30.09 15.38 6.44
CA THR A 423 -31.00 15.17 5.30
C THR A 423 -31.05 13.71 4.83
N ASP A 424 -29.99 12.94 5.02
CA ASP A 424 -29.91 11.54 4.58
C ASP A 424 -29.01 10.71 5.53
N PRO A 425 -29.58 10.19 6.64
CA PRO A 425 -28.86 9.35 7.59
C PRO A 425 -28.31 8.06 6.97
N GLY A 426 -28.99 7.51 5.96
CA GLY A 426 -28.57 6.29 5.27
C GLY A 426 -27.28 6.48 4.49
N ARG A 427 -27.20 7.55 3.69
CA ARG A 427 -25.97 7.93 2.96
C ARG A 427 -24.84 8.33 3.90
N THR A 428 -25.16 8.96 5.04
CA THR A 428 -24.21 9.30 6.09
C THR A 428 -23.53 8.04 6.63
N ALA A 429 -24.32 7.05 7.06
CA ALA A 429 -23.79 5.78 7.56
C ALA A 429 -22.96 5.03 6.50
N LEU A 430 -23.37 5.10 5.23
CA LEU A 430 -22.64 4.50 4.12
C LEU A 430 -21.25 5.12 3.92
N LEU A 431 -21.15 6.45 3.94
CA LEU A 431 -19.88 7.19 3.84
C LEU A 431 -18.96 6.92 5.04
N GLU A 432 -19.53 6.82 6.24
CA GLU A 432 -18.80 6.47 7.45
C GLU A 432 -18.22 5.05 7.39
N ALA A 433 -18.91 4.10 6.75
CA ALA A 433 -18.43 2.75 6.51
C ALA A 433 -17.48 2.62 5.29
N ALA A 434 -17.55 3.54 4.34
CA ALA A 434 -16.79 3.47 3.09
C ALA A 434 -15.27 3.54 3.33
N SER A 435 -14.52 2.86 2.46
CA SER A 435 -13.06 2.80 2.47
C SER A 435 -12.48 3.04 1.06
N PRO A 436 -11.17 3.30 0.91
CA PRO A 436 -10.55 3.49 -0.40
C PRO A 436 -10.81 2.33 -1.38
N HIS A 437 -11.00 1.10 -0.87
CA HIS A 437 -11.28 -0.05 -1.73
C HIS A 437 -12.63 0.06 -2.47
N TRP A 438 -13.59 0.81 -1.94
CA TRP A 438 -14.86 1.06 -2.59
C TRP A 438 -14.70 1.92 -3.86
N LEU A 439 -13.71 2.82 -3.89
CA LEU A 439 -13.37 3.60 -5.10
C LEU A 439 -12.82 2.70 -6.21
N ARG A 440 -12.06 1.67 -5.86
CA ARG A 440 -11.63 0.65 -6.82
C ARG A 440 -12.82 -0.12 -7.40
N HIS A 441 -13.79 -0.48 -6.57
CA HIS A 441 -15.03 -1.11 -7.05
C HIS A 441 -15.82 -0.17 -7.96
N ALA A 442 -15.90 1.12 -7.61
CA ALA A 442 -16.53 2.14 -8.45
C ALA A 442 -15.82 2.28 -9.82
N TYR A 443 -14.49 2.31 -9.84
CA TYR A 443 -13.72 2.33 -11.08
C TYR A 443 -13.94 1.07 -11.93
N ALA A 444 -13.91 -0.12 -11.31
CA ALA A 444 -14.17 -1.38 -12.00
C ALA A 444 -15.59 -1.43 -12.60
N LYS A 445 -16.61 -0.98 -11.85
CA LYS A 445 -17.98 -0.85 -12.35
C LYS A 445 -18.05 0.14 -13.51
N ALA A 446 -17.41 1.31 -13.38
CA ALA A 446 -17.40 2.32 -14.42
C ALA A 446 -16.83 1.74 -15.73
N LEU A 447 -15.69 1.04 -15.67
CA LEU A 447 -15.12 0.39 -16.86
C LEU A 447 -16.06 -0.67 -17.44
N VAL A 448 -16.50 -1.63 -16.64
CA VAL A 448 -17.15 -2.85 -17.13
C VAL A 448 -18.63 -2.63 -17.45
N VAL A 449 -19.35 -1.91 -16.60
CA VAL A 449 -20.80 -1.72 -16.68
C VAL A 449 -21.13 -0.42 -17.40
N ASP A 450 -20.59 0.70 -16.91
CA ASP A 450 -21.03 2.02 -17.37
C ASP A 450 -20.43 2.36 -18.75
N HIS A 451 -19.18 1.95 -19.01
CA HIS A 451 -18.46 2.21 -20.26
C HIS A 451 -18.24 0.97 -21.13
N ARG A 452 -18.70 -0.20 -20.69
CA ARG A 452 -18.69 -1.46 -21.47
C ARG A 452 -17.31 -1.83 -22.04
N VAL A 453 -16.25 -1.49 -21.30
CA VAL A 453 -14.87 -1.79 -21.68
C VAL A 453 -14.69 -3.31 -21.76
N PRO A 454 -14.08 -3.84 -22.83
CA PRO A 454 -13.84 -5.28 -22.95
C PRO A 454 -13.14 -5.86 -21.72
N LEU A 455 -13.62 -7.00 -21.22
CA LEU A 455 -13.13 -7.60 -19.97
C LEU A 455 -11.61 -7.78 -19.91
N PRO A 456 -10.90 -8.18 -20.99
CA PRO A 456 -9.43 -8.27 -20.97
C PRO A 456 -8.76 -6.92 -20.73
N VAL A 457 -9.30 -5.84 -21.30
CA VAL A 457 -8.78 -4.47 -21.12
C VAL A 457 -9.02 -4.01 -19.69
N ALA A 458 -10.23 -4.18 -19.17
CA ALA A 458 -10.57 -3.85 -17.78
C ALA A 458 -9.74 -4.69 -16.77
N GLN A 459 -9.47 -5.97 -17.07
CA GLN A 459 -8.61 -6.83 -16.28
C GLN A 459 -7.17 -6.29 -16.20
N SER A 460 -6.63 -5.84 -17.33
CA SER A 460 -5.28 -5.26 -17.42
C SER A 460 -5.16 -3.98 -16.58
N LEU A 461 -6.09 -3.03 -16.75
CA LEU A 461 -6.13 -1.78 -15.99
C LEU A 461 -6.26 -2.02 -14.47
N LEU A 462 -7.13 -2.96 -14.08
CA LEU A 462 -7.31 -3.34 -12.68
C LEU A 462 -6.13 -4.16 -12.13
N GLY A 463 -5.35 -4.84 -12.97
CA GLY A 463 -4.32 -5.77 -12.52
C GLY A 463 -4.90 -6.97 -11.78
N HIS A 464 -5.93 -7.60 -12.37
CA HIS A 464 -6.49 -8.86 -11.86
C HIS A 464 -5.76 -10.07 -12.47
N ALA A 465 -5.37 -11.03 -11.63
CA ALA A 465 -4.72 -12.26 -12.08
C ALA A 465 -5.66 -13.20 -12.84
N SER A 466 -6.97 -13.08 -12.62
CA SER A 466 -8.01 -13.93 -13.22
C SER A 466 -9.11 -13.04 -13.79
N ILE A 467 -9.54 -13.36 -15.02
CA ILE A 467 -10.63 -12.65 -15.69
C ILE A 467 -11.96 -12.82 -14.96
N GLN A 468 -12.17 -13.95 -14.25
CA GLN A 468 -13.35 -14.17 -13.42
C GLN A 468 -13.52 -13.11 -12.32
N THR A 469 -12.42 -12.55 -11.82
CA THR A 469 -12.47 -11.44 -10.84
C THR A 469 -13.01 -10.15 -11.47
N THR A 470 -12.78 -9.93 -12.76
CA THR A 470 -13.32 -8.80 -13.53
C THR A 470 -14.74 -9.09 -14.00
N ALA A 471 -15.03 -10.31 -14.44
CA ALA A 471 -16.35 -10.74 -14.89
C ALA A 471 -17.41 -10.63 -13.78
N ALA A 472 -17.01 -10.71 -12.51
CA ALA A 472 -17.85 -10.44 -11.35
C ALA A 472 -18.60 -9.10 -11.37
N TYR A 473 -18.08 -8.08 -12.06
CA TYR A 473 -18.74 -6.78 -12.21
C TYR A 473 -19.78 -6.78 -13.34
N ALA A 474 -19.66 -7.71 -14.30
CA ALA A 474 -20.53 -7.82 -15.47
C ALA A 474 -21.83 -8.59 -15.16
N LYS A 475 -22.43 -8.40 -13.98
CA LYS A 475 -23.74 -8.99 -13.69
C LYS A 475 -24.80 -8.28 -14.52
N THR A 476 -25.10 -8.84 -15.67
CA THR A 476 -26.09 -8.31 -16.62
C THR A 476 -27.47 -8.87 -16.28
N ASP A 477 -28.45 -7.99 -16.11
CA ASP A 477 -29.85 -8.41 -16.07
C ASP A 477 -30.42 -8.54 -17.51
N LEU A 478 -31.61 -9.13 -17.64
CA LEU A 478 -32.22 -9.37 -18.95
C LEU A 478 -32.46 -8.08 -19.74
N THR A 479 -32.71 -6.97 -19.06
CA THR A 479 -32.93 -5.66 -19.67
C THR A 479 -31.65 -5.15 -20.33
N GLN A 480 -30.51 -5.26 -19.64
CA GLN A 480 -29.22 -4.91 -20.21
C GLN A 480 -28.82 -5.85 -21.35
N LEU A 481 -29.13 -7.15 -21.25
CA LEU A 481 -28.88 -8.10 -22.36
C LEU A 481 -29.64 -7.70 -23.63
N ARG A 482 -30.91 -7.30 -23.50
CA ARG A 482 -31.70 -6.79 -24.64
C ARG A 482 -31.08 -5.53 -25.23
N GLU A 483 -30.69 -4.58 -24.39
CA GLU A 483 -30.04 -3.35 -24.86
C GLU A 483 -28.74 -3.63 -25.64
N PHE A 484 -27.94 -4.60 -25.18
CA PHE A 484 -26.73 -5.03 -25.89
C PHE A 484 -27.04 -5.63 -27.26
N VAL A 485 -28.04 -6.51 -27.35
CA VAL A 485 -28.49 -7.11 -28.61
C VAL A 485 -29.00 -6.01 -29.55
N ASP A 486 -29.89 -5.14 -29.08
CA ASP A 486 -30.48 -4.06 -29.87
C ASP A 486 -29.40 -3.11 -30.42
N LEU A 487 -28.40 -2.74 -29.61
CA LEU A 487 -27.30 -1.89 -30.06
C LEU A 487 -26.36 -2.58 -31.04
N SER A 488 -26.18 -3.89 -30.93
CA SER A 488 -25.25 -4.65 -31.78
C SER A 488 -25.81 -4.91 -33.18
N PHE A 489 -27.14 -5.08 -33.29
CA PHE A 489 -27.82 -5.41 -34.55
C PHE A 489 -28.74 -4.28 -35.06
N LYS A 490 -28.59 -3.06 -34.54
CA LYS A 490 -29.42 -1.88 -34.88
C LYS A 490 -29.38 -1.49 -36.37
N GLN A 491 -28.40 -1.99 -37.14
CA GLN A 491 -28.24 -1.75 -38.58
C GLN A 491 -28.69 -2.93 -39.47
N ASP A 492 -29.13 -4.05 -38.88
CA ASP A 492 -29.54 -5.25 -39.64
C ASP A 492 -31.04 -5.29 -39.94
N VAL A 493 -31.76 -4.18 -39.71
CA VAL A 493 -33.15 -4.04 -40.15
C VAL A 493 -33.13 -3.58 -41.61
N PRO A 494 -33.52 -4.42 -42.59
CA PRO A 494 -33.62 -3.98 -43.97
C PRO A 494 -34.66 -2.85 -44.10
N PRO A 495 -34.47 -1.92 -45.06
CA PRO A 495 -35.30 -0.74 -45.23
C PRO A 495 -36.78 -1.03 -45.49
#